data_AF-A0A016W7G5-F1
#
_entry.id   AF-A0A016W7G5-F1
#
_cell.length_a   1.000
_cell.length_b   1.000
_cell.length_c   1.000
_cell.angle_alpha   90.00
_cell.angle_beta   90.00
_cell.angle_gamma   90.00
#
_symmetry.space_group_name_H-M   'P 1'
#
loop_
_entity.id
_entity.type
_entity.pdbx_description
1 polymer ?
#
loop_
_entity_poly.entity_id
_entity_poly.type
_entity_poly.pdbx_seq_one_letter_code
_entity_poly.pdbx_strand_id
1 'polypeptide(L)'
;MTANRLLALSFPLRYNFLCTNKTTVVAILSCWLFAWVHNLIYLKPECSFTFDPLMKKFVFSHDTCGEILSLYKDLIYNVVLALLTMTIDVFSLVKLRSKSSKIMYAPGASTREKPWFLQATINSSLYVLMLASFHIADCFSGITTQFLLTVVSWQMWLSATPYSIIILQKEFQSLFRNMWTKTIVRQDISVFHLSTDMRSSS
;
A
#
# COMPACT_ATOMS: atom_id res chain seq x y z
N MET A 1 -0.02 2.83 9.18
CA MET A 1 -1.00 1.82 9.65
C MET A 1 -0.43 0.92 10.75
N THR A 2 0.77 0.37 10.56
CA THR A 2 1.43 -0.57 11.48
C THR A 2 1.53 -0.05 12.93
N ALA A 3 1.92 1.22 13.13
CA ALA A 3 1.94 1.85 14.46
C ALA A 3 0.56 1.96 15.13
N ASN A 4 -0.48 2.31 14.38
CA ASN A 4 -1.85 2.40 14.90
C ASN A 4 -2.32 1.04 15.45
N ARG A 5 -2.00 -0.04 14.72
CA ARG A 5 -2.34 -1.40 15.11
C ARG A 5 -1.54 -1.88 16.33
N LEU A 6 -0.27 -1.51 16.42
CA LEU A 6 0.56 -1.77 17.61
C LEU A 6 -0.03 -1.10 18.86
N LEU A 7 -0.45 0.17 18.74
CA LEU A 7 -1.04 0.94 19.84
C LEU A 7 -2.37 0.34 20.31
N ALA A 8 -3.24 -0.05 19.37
CA ALA A 8 -4.51 -0.72 19.67
C ALA A 8 -4.28 -2.05 20.43
N LEU A 9 -3.30 -2.85 20.02
CA LEU A 9 -3.01 -4.15 20.63
C LEU A 9 -2.25 -4.04 21.95
N SER A 10 -1.34 -3.07 22.07
CA SER A 10 -0.51 -2.89 23.27
C SER A 10 -1.23 -2.14 24.39
N PHE A 11 -2.08 -1.16 24.07
CA PHE A 11 -2.71 -0.29 25.05
C PHE A 11 -4.22 -0.08 24.78
N PRO A 12 -5.06 -1.12 24.85
CA PRO A 12 -6.48 -1.02 24.51
C PRO A 12 -7.24 0.03 25.34
N LEU A 13 -6.88 0.21 26.62
CA LEU A 13 -7.55 1.16 27.52
C LEU A 13 -7.15 2.63 27.27
N ARG A 14 -5.95 2.88 26.74
CA ARG A 14 -5.48 4.24 26.42
C ARG A 14 -5.62 4.58 24.95
N TYR A 15 -5.86 3.60 24.08
CA TYR A 15 -6.02 3.78 22.64
C TYR A 15 -7.16 4.75 22.31
N ASN A 16 -8.29 4.66 23.02
CA ASN A 16 -9.44 5.53 22.79
C ASN A 16 -9.17 7.01 23.15
N PHE A 17 -8.19 7.26 24.03
CA PHE A 17 -7.74 8.60 24.40
C PHE A 17 -6.62 9.11 23.47
N LEU A 18 -5.71 8.23 23.06
CA LEU A 18 -4.55 8.59 22.21
C LEU A 18 -4.93 8.77 20.74
N CYS A 19 -5.75 7.87 20.19
CA CYS A 19 -6.15 7.85 18.79
C CYS A 19 -7.57 8.41 18.63
N THR A 20 -7.72 9.72 18.86
CA THR A 20 -8.95 10.45 18.50
C THR A 20 -8.94 10.86 17.03
N ASN A 21 -10.11 11.16 16.47
CA ASN A 21 -10.22 11.65 15.08
C ASN A 21 -9.32 12.87 14.81
N LYS A 22 -9.21 13.79 15.78
CA LYS A 22 -8.36 14.99 15.65
C LYS A 22 -6.88 14.61 15.57
N THR A 23 -6.41 13.72 16.46
CA THR A 23 -5.02 13.25 16.45
C THR A 23 -4.68 12.52 15.14
N THR A 24 -5.62 11.71 14.62
CA THR A 24 -5.44 10.99 13.36
C THR A 24 -5.32 11.94 12.17
N VAL A 25 -6.17 12.97 12.10
CA VAL A 25 -6.10 13.99 11.04
C VAL A 25 -4.76 14.74 11.11
N VAL A 26 -4.33 15.16 12.30
CA VAL A 26 -3.02 15.81 12.48
C VAL A 26 -1.89 14.89 12.03
N ALA A 27 -1.90 13.61 12.43
CA ALA A 27 -0.88 12.66 12.02
C ALA A 27 -0.83 12.47 10.49
N ILE A 28 -1.98 12.41 9.82
CA ILE A 28 -2.06 12.32 8.36
C ILE A 28 -1.45 13.57 7.72
N LEU A 29 -1.85 14.76 8.15
CA LEU A 29 -1.32 16.03 7.62
C LEU A 29 0.20 16.13 7.83
N SER A 30 0.69 15.76 9.02
CA SER A 30 2.13 15.73 9.31
C SER A 30 2.88 14.75 8.39
N CYS A 31 2.34 13.56 8.14
CA CYS A 31 2.94 12.61 7.20
C CYS A 31 3.00 13.17 5.77
N TRP A 32 1.95 13.86 5.32
CA TRP A 32 1.92 14.50 4.01
C TRP A 32 2.95 15.61 3.90
N LEU A 33 3.05 16.48 4.90
CA LEU A 33 4.04 17.56 4.94
C LEU A 33 5.46 17.00 4.95
N PHE A 34 5.73 15.97 5.76
CA PHE A 34 7.02 15.31 5.79
C PHE A 34 7.37 14.68 4.45
N ALA A 35 6.41 14.00 3.81
CA ALA A 35 6.60 13.43 2.47
C ALA A 35 6.90 14.53 1.44
N TRP A 36 6.20 15.66 1.48
CA TRP A 36 6.46 16.80 0.61
C TRP A 36 7.87 17.34 0.79
N VAL A 37 8.23 17.70 2.03
CA VAL A 37 9.56 18.24 2.37
C VAL A 37 10.66 17.27 1.96
N HIS A 38 10.45 15.97 2.19
CA HIS A 38 11.38 14.95 1.78
C HIS A 38 11.55 14.91 0.24
N ASN A 39 10.48 15.07 -0.54
CA ASN A 39 10.53 15.03 -2.00
C ASN A 39 11.01 16.34 -2.66
N LEU A 40 11.01 17.47 -1.95
CA LEU A 40 11.49 18.76 -2.49
C LEU A 40 12.94 18.69 -2.99
N ILE A 41 13.77 17.79 -2.46
CA ILE A 41 15.16 17.64 -2.90
C ILE A 41 15.28 17.23 -4.37
N TYR A 42 14.29 16.52 -4.92
CA TYR A 42 14.27 16.09 -6.32
C TYR A 42 13.99 17.23 -7.31
N LEU A 43 13.54 18.40 -6.83
CA LEU A 43 13.35 19.60 -7.66
C LEU A 43 14.69 20.25 -8.04
N LYS A 44 15.78 19.89 -7.35
CA LYS A 44 17.11 20.38 -7.72
C LYS A 44 17.60 19.62 -8.97
N PRO A 45 18.12 20.30 -9.99
CA PRO A 45 18.53 19.67 -11.24
C PRO A 45 19.61 18.59 -11.03
N GLU A 46 20.58 18.86 -10.15
CA GLU A 46 21.68 17.92 -9.80
C GLU A 46 21.22 16.68 -9.03
N CYS A 47 19.98 16.67 -8.54
CA CYS A 47 19.42 15.60 -7.73
C CYS A 47 18.14 15.04 -8.35
N SER A 48 17.93 15.29 -9.65
CA SER A 48 16.71 14.91 -10.35
C SER A 48 16.59 13.39 -10.52
N PHE A 49 15.35 12.90 -10.48
CA PHE A 49 14.99 11.50 -10.71
C PHE A 49 14.14 11.42 -11.98
N THR A 50 14.75 10.99 -13.08
CA THR A 50 14.12 11.03 -14.41
C THR A 50 14.08 9.64 -15.04
N PHE A 51 13.08 9.41 -15.88
CA PHE A 51 13.00 8.18 -16.67
C PHE A 51 13.95 8.28 -17.86
N ASP A 52 14.92 7.38 -17.95
CA ASP A 52 15.81 7.28 -19.10
C ASP A 52 15.17 6.39 -20.18
N PRO A 53 14.83 6.94 -21.36
CA PRO A 53 14.21 6.17 -22.44
C PRO A 53 15.14 5.14 -23.08
N LEU A 54 16.47 5.30 -22.98
CA LEU A 54 17.45 4.36 -23.53
C LEU A 54 17.56 3.12 -22.67
N MET A 55 17.68 3.32 -21.35
CA MET A 55 17.78 2.24 -20.37
C MET A 55 16.42 1.70 -19.91
N LYS A 56 15.32 2.37 -20.29
CA LYS A 56 13.93 2.06 -19.88
C LYS A 56 13.77 1.89 -18.37
N LYS A 57 14.52 2.65 -17.59
CA LYS A 57 14.48 2.63 -16.13
C LYS A 57 14.53 4.05 -15.58
N PHE A 58 14.06 4.22 -14.36
CA PHE A 58 14.25 5.48 -13.65
C PHE A 58 15.68 5.54 -13.13
N VAL A 59 16.39 6.63 -13.41
CA VAL A 59 17.79 6.82 -13.02
C VAL A 59 17.92 8.17 -12.33
N PHE A 60 18.74 8.22 -11.28
CA PHE A 60 19.15 9.46 -10.63
C PHE A 60 20.20 10.18 -11.49
N SER A 61 20.31 11.50 -11.40
CA SER A 61 21.40 12.24 -12.07
C SER A 61 22.77 11.65 -11.73
N HIS A 62 23.70 11.66 -12.69
CA HIS A 62 25.09 11.20 -12.50
C HIS A 62 25.94 12.17 -11.66
N ASP A 63 25.37 13.28 -11.21
CA ASP A 63 26.05 14.20 -10.30
C ASP A 63 26.22 13.56 -8.91
N THR A 64 27.20 14.07 -8.16
CA THR A 64 27.52 13.59 -6.80
C THR A 64 26.31 13.64 -5.87
N CYS A 65 25.38 14.59 -6.08
CA CYS A 65 24.12 14.64 -5.35
C CYS A 65 23.24 13.43 -5.68
N GLY A 66 23.06 13.09 -6.95
CA GLY A 66 22.20 11.98 -7.39
C GLY A 66 22.70 10.62 -6.91
N GLU A 67 24.03 10.39 -6.91
CA GLU A 67 24.62 9.14 -6.39
C GLU A 67 24.43 8.99 -4.87
N ILE A 68 24.71 10.05 -4.10
CA ILE A 68 24.50 10.04 -2.65
C ILE A 68 23.01 9.84 -2.34
N LEU A 69 22.13 10.48 -3.11
CA LEU A 69 20.69 10.38 -2.92
C LEU A 69 20.16 8.99 -3.24
N SER A 70 20.66 8.36 -4.30
CA SER A 70 20.34 6.98 -4.68
C SER A 70 20.68 5.99 -3.55
N LEU A 71 21.92 6.04 -3.03
CA LEU A 71 22.36 5.18 -1.94
C LEU A 71 21.61 5.46 -0.63
N TYR A 72 21.47 6.72 -0.25
CA TYR A 72 20.91 7.08 1.04
C TYR A 72 19.38 6.93 1.10
N LYS A 73 18.67 7.41 0.07
CA LYS A 73 17.20 7.36 0.06
C LYS A 73 16.65 6.06 -0.50
N ASP A 74 17.19 5.57 -1.61
CA ASP A 74 16.55 4.43 -2.29
C ASP A 74 16.90 3.11 -1.61
N LEU A 75 18.15 2.96 -1.16
CA LEU A 75 18.61 1.76 -0.45
C LEU A 75 18.46 1.89 1.07
N ILE A 76 19.21 2.80 1.72
CA ILE A 76 19.31 2.79 3.19
C ILE A 76 17.97 3.12 3.85
N TYR A 77 17.33 4.23 3.45
CA TYR A 77 16.07 4.66 4.06
C TYR A 77 14.96 3.64 3.85
N ASN A 78 14.77 3.14 2.62
CA ASN A 78 13.69 2.18 2.33
C ASN A 78 13.90 0.83 3.00
N VAL A 79 15.14 0.31 3.06
CA VAL A 79 15.45 -0.95 3.75
C VAL A 79 15.25 -0.81 5.26
N VAL A 80 15.74 0.27 5.87
CA VAL A 80 15.54 0.52 7.31
C VAL A 80 14.06 0.65 7.62
N LEU A 81 13.31 1.38 6.81
CA LEU A 81 11.86 1.52 6.97
C LEU A 81 11.13 0.17 6.82
N ALA A 82 11.55 -0.67 5.86
CA ALA A 82 11.01 -2.01 5.66
C ALA A 82 11.24 -2.90 6.89
N LEU A 83 12.48 -2.93 7.41
CA LEU A 83 12.84 -3.71 8.60
C LEU A 83 12.09 -3.24 9.85
N LEU A 84 11.99 -1.93 10.07
CA LEU A 84 11.21 -1.36 11.17
C LEU A 84 9.72 -1.70 11.05
N THR A 85 9.15 -1.64 9.84
CA THR A 85 7.74 -1.98 9.62
C THR A 85 7.50 -3.48 9.87
N MET A 86 8.35 -4.35 9.31
CA MET A 86 8.27 -5.79 9.51
C MET A 86 8.39 -6.19 10.98
N THR A 87 9.35 -5.61 11.71
CA THR A 87 9.54 -5.92 13.14
C THR A 87 8.31 -5.52 13.97
N ILE A 88 7.70 -4.36 13.70
CA ILE A 88 6.48 -3.95 14.38
C ILE A 88 5.30 -4.87 14.03
N ASP A 89 5.18 -5.28 12.77
CA ASP A 89 4.11 -6.18 12.34
C ASP A 89 4.23 -7.59 12.93
N VAL A 90 5.45 -8.15 12.97
CA VAL A 90 5.76 -9.43 13.64
C VAL A 90 5.55 -9.31 15.15
N PHE A 91 5.97 -8.24 15.78
CA PHE A 91 5.72 -8.03 17.21
C PHE A 91 4.21 -7.95 17.51
N SER A 92 3.46 -7.25 16.66
CA SER A 92 2.01 -7.14 16.77
C SER A 92 1.33 -8.51 16.56
N LEU A 93 1.85 -9.38 15.71
CA LEU A 93 1.41 -10.78 15.59
C LEU A 93 1.61 -11.57 16.87
N VAL A 94 2.83 -11.51 17.40
CA VAL A 94 3.22 -12.30 18.57
C VAL A 94 2.35 -11.91 19.75
N LYS A 95 2.10 -10.61 19.96
CA LYS A 95 1.15 -10.14 20.97
C LYS A 95 -0.29 -10.59 20.70
N LEU A 96 -0.74 -10.54 19.44
CA LEU A 96 -2.08 -11.01 19.08
C LEU A 96 -2.25 -12.51 19.37
N ARG A 97 -1.27 -13.35 19.00
CA ARG A 97 -1.29 -14.80 19.29
C ARG A 97 -1.22 -15.07 20.79
N SER A 98 -0.37 -14.35 21.53
CA SER A 98 -0.26 -14.49 22.99
C SER A 98 -1.58 -14.14 23.70
N LYS A 99 -2.26 -13.07 23.27
CA LYS A 99 -3.59 -12.71 23.81
C LYS A 99 -4.69 -13.67 23.33
N SER A 100 -4.67 -14.10 22.07
CA SER A 100 -5.65 -15.06 21.53
C SER A 100 -5.53 -16.44 22.19
N SER A 101 -4.32 -16.88 22.55
CA SER A 101 -4.10 -18.11 23.33
C SER A 101 -4.70 -18.01 24.74
N LYS A 102 -4.69 -16.82 25.35
CA LYS A 102 -5.34 -16.56 26.65
C LYS A 102 -6.86 -16.37 26.55
N ILE A 103 -7.38 -15.97 25.38
CA ILE A 103 -8.81 -15.69 25.12
C ILE A 103 -9.46 -16.86 24.32
N MET A 104 -8.94 -18.09 24.46
CA MET A 104 -9.48 -19.29 23.80
C MET A 104 -10.91 -19.67 24.25
N TYR A 105 -11.54 -18.88 25.14
CA TYR A 105 -12.93 -19.04 25.60
C TYR A 105 -13.98 -18.18 24.87
N ALA A 106 -13.61 -17.29 23.94
CA ALA A 106 -14.58 -16.42 23.24
C ALA A 106 -14.51 -16.59 21.70
N PRO A 107 -15.36 -17.45 21.08
CA PRO A 107 -15.21 -17.92 19.70
C PRO A 107 -15.56 -16.92 18.58
N GLY A 108 -15.67 -15.61 18.84
CA GLY A 108 -16.16 -14.63 17.86
C GLY A 108 -15.21 -13.48 17.49
N ALA A 109 -14.32 -13.05 18.39
CA ALA A 109 -13.50 -11.85 18.17
C ALA A 109 -12.23 -12.12 17.33
N SER A 110 -11.67 -13.33 17.41
CA SER A 110 -10.41 -13.73 16.76
C SER A 110 -10.49 -13.81 15.22
N THR A 111 -11.68 -14.03 14.65
CA THR A 111 -11.86 -14.22 13.20
C THR A 111 -11.89 -12.91 12.40
N ARG A 112 -12.27 -11.79 13.04
CA ARG A 112 -12.43 -10.48 12.38
C ARG A 112 -11.12 -9.71 12.21
N GLU A 113 -10.12 -9.97 13.04
CA GLU A 113 -8.82 -9.25 13.04
C GLU A 113 -7.76 -9.89 12.12
N LYS A 114 -7.92 -11.17 11.76
CA LYS A 114 -7.03 -11.92 10.85
C LYS A 114 -6.86 -11.29 9.45
N PRO A 115 -7.90 -10.81 8.74
CA PRO A 115 -7.73 -10.25 7.40
C PRO A 115 -6.93 -8.94 7.39
N TRP A 116 -7.10 -8.08 8.39
CA TRP A 116 -6.31 -6.86 8.56
C TRP A 116 -4.83 -7.15 8.80
N PHE A 117 -4.56 -8.22 9.55
CA PHE A 117 -3.22 -8.72 9.77
C PHE A 117 -2.56 -9.21 8.47
N LEU A 118 -3.28 -10.05 7.73
CA LEU A 118 -2.80 -10.63 6.49
C LEU A 118 -2.56 -9.55 5.43
N GLN A 119 -3.44 -8.55 5.35
CA GLN A 119 -3.26 -7.40 4.47
C GLN A 119 -1.95 -6.65 4.75
N ALA A 120 -1.65 -6.35 6.01
CA ALA A 120 -0.41 -5.66 6.38
C ALA A 120 0.84 -6.49 6.04
N THR A 121 0.77 -7.81 6.25
CA THR A 121 1.88 -8.72 5.93
C THR A 121 2.12 -8.82 4.44
N ILE A 122 1.06 -9.02 3.65
CA ILE A 122 1.16 -9.06 2.18
C ILE A 122 1.76 -7.76 1.66
N ASN A 123 1.28 -6.62 2.16
CA ASN A 123 1.79 -5.32 1.72
C ASN A 123 3.26 -5.10 2.11
N SER A 124 3.67 -5.52 3.30
CA SER A 124 5.07 -5.44 3.74
C SER A 124 5.98 -6.38 2.94
N SER A 125 5.53 -7.61 2.66
CA SER A 125 6.28 -8.58 1.86
C SER A 125 6.45 -8.10 0.41
N LEU A 126 5.40 -7.54 -0.20
CA LEU A 126 5.46 -7.02 -1.56
C LEU A 126 6.35 -5.77 -1.66
N TYR A 127 6.41 -4.95 -0.62
CA TYR A 127 7.36 -3.84 -0.54
C TYR A 127 8.82 -4.32 -0.54
N VAL A 128 9.13 -5.33 0.27
CA VAL A 128 10.49 -5.92 0.30
C VAL A 128 10.83 -6.60 -1.03
N LEU A 129 9.88 -7.33 -1.61
CA LEU A 129 10.06 -7.97 -2.91
C LEU A 129 10.34 -6.93 -4.00
N MET A 130 9.61 -5.80 -3.99
CA MET A 130 9.86 -4.69 -4.89
C MET A 130 11.31 -4.19 -4.72
N LEU A 131 11.75 -3.84 -3.51
CA LEU A 131 13.14 -3.37 -3.28
C LEU A 131 14.19 -4.39 -3.74
N ALA A 132 13.98 -5.67 -3.45
CA ALA A 132 14.86 -6.73 -3.90
C ALA A 132 14.93 -6.79 -5.44
N SER A 133 13.79 -6.67 -6.12
CA SER A 133 13.73 -6.65 -7.58
C SER A 133 14.50 -5.48 -8.20
N PHE A 134 14.53 -4.30 -7.55
CA PHE A 134 15.33 -3.17 -8.01
C PHE A 134 16.83 -3.47 -7.96
N HIS A 135 17.32 -4.04 -6.86
CA HIS A 135 18.74 -4.43 -6.75
C HIS A 135 19.13 -5.59 -7.66
N ILE A 136 18.23 -6.56 -7.82
CA ILE A 136 18.45 -7.70 -8.72
C ILE A 136 18.50 -7.21 -10.17
N ALA A 137 17.70 -6.22 -10.55
CA ALA A 137 17.70 -5.67 -11.90
C ALA A 137 19.08 -5.11 -12.32
N ASP A 138 19.83 -4.51 -11.40
CA ASP A 138 21.17 -3.99 -11.69
C ASP A 138 22.19 -5.10 -11.98
N CYS A 139 21.95 -6.33 -11.52
CA CYS A 139 22.81 -7.49 -11.84
C CYS A 139 22.55 -8.07 -13.24
N PHE A 140 21.44 -7.72 -13.89
CA PHE A 140 21.08 -8.25 -15.21
C PHE A 140 21.29 -7.21 -16.30
N SER A 141 21.96 -7.57 -17.40
CA SER A 141 22.20 -6.67 -18.54
C SER A 141 21.05 -6.58 -19.55
N GLY A 142 19.99 -7.38 -19.36
CA GLY A 142 18.83 -7.40 -20.27
C GLY A 142 17.85 -6.26 -20.01
N ILE A 143 17.67 -5.36 -21.00
CA ILE A 143 16.76 -4.20 -20.91
C ILE A 143 15.32 -4.60 -20.56
N THR A 144 14.79 -5.66 -21.19
CA THR A 144 13.44 -6.17 -20.91
C THR A 144 13.33 -6.70 -19.48
N THR A 145 14.35 -7.41 -19.00
CA THR A 145 14.39 -7.96 -17.64
C THR A 145 14.46 -6.85 -16.61
N GLN A 146 15.28 -5.82 -16.84
CA GLN A 146 15.37 -4.64 -15.98
C GLN A 146 14.03 -3.89 -15.88
N PHE A 147 13.36 -3.67 -17.02
CA PHE A 147 12.04 -3.02 -17.05
C PHE A 147 10.98 -3.82 -16.27
N LEU A 148 10.92 -5.13 -16.46
CA LEU A 148 9.97 -5.99 -15.74
C LEU A 148 10.26 -6.00 -14.24
N LEU A 149 11.53 -6.13 -13.84
CA LEU A 149 11.90 -6.19 -12.43
C LEU A 149 11.69 -4.87 -11.69
N THR A 150 11.92 -3.72 -12.34
CA THR A 150 11.78 -2.41 -11.69
C THR A 150 10.36 -1.88 -11.80
N VAL A 151 9.89 -1.63 -13.02
CA VAL A 151 8.61 -0.94 -13.27
C VAL A 151 7.42 -1.80 -12.91
N VAL A 152 7.37 -3.05 -13.38
CA VAL A 152 6.21 -3.92 -13.10
C VAL A 152 6.15 -4.28 -11.62
N SER A 153 7.28 -4.58 -10.96
CA SER A 153 7.29 -4.81 -9.51
C SER A 153 6.80 -3.60 -8.72
N TRP A 154 7.20 -2.39 -9.12
CA TRP A 154 6.73 -1.16 -8.49
C TRP A 154 5.22 -0.96 -8.65
N GLN A 155 4.68 -1.17 -9.85
CA GLN A 155 3.24 -1.09 -10.11
C GLN A 155 2.45 -2.18 -9.38
N MET A 156 3.00 -3.40 -9.27
CA MET A 156 2.41 -4.49 -8.50
C MET A 156 2.33 -4.12 -7.02
N TRP A 157 3.38 -3.52 -6.45
CA TRP A 157 3.33 -3.05 -5.06
C TRP A 157 2.29 -1.95 -4.85
N LEU A 158 2.23 -0.93 -5.72
CA LEU A 158 1.23 0.15 -5.65
C LEU A 158 -0.21 -0.39 -5.71
N SER A 159 -0.45 -1.37 -6.58
CA SER A 159 -1.78 -1.96 -6.76
C SER A 159 -2.14 -3.01 -5.71
N ALA A 160 -1.16 -3.59 -5.00
CA ALA A 160 -1.40 -4.62 -4.01
C ALA A 160 -2.26 -4.16 -2.83
N THR A 161 -2.12 -2.90 -2.39
CA THR A 161 -2.90 -2.34 -1.28
C THR A 161 -4.41 -2.37 -1.56
N PRO A 162 -4.92 -1.76 -2.66
CA PRO A 162 -6.35 -1.79 -2.95
C PRO A 162 -6.86 -3.21 -3.24
N TYR A 163 -6.08 -4.06 -3.94
CA TYR A 163 -6.49 -5.45 -4.18
C TYR A 163 -6.60 -6.26 -2.89
N SER A 164 -5.66 -6.12 -1.96
CA SER A 164 -5.70 -6.80 -0.67
C SER A 164 -6.92 -6.40 0.16
N ILE A 165 -7.32 -5.12 0.10
CA ILE A 165 -8.55 -4.64 0.76
C ILE A 165 -9.77 -5.34 0.15
N ILE A 166 -9.92 -5.30 -1.17
CA ILE A 166 -11.08 -5.88 -1.85
C ILE A 166 -11.17 -7.40 -1.62
N ILE A 167 -10.05 -8.12 -1.60
CA ILE A 167 -10.03 -9.58 -1.45
C ILE A 167 -10.23 -10.01 0.00
N LEU A 168 -9.64 -9.32 0.97
CA LEU A 168 -9.62 -9.77 2.36
C LEU A 168 -10.78 -9.22 3.20
N GLN A 169 -11.36 -8.08 2.80
CA GLN A 169 -12.39 -7.41 3.58
C GLN A 169 -13.79 -7.76 3.09
N LYS A 170 -14.44 -8.72 3.77
CA LYS A 170 -15.84 -9.10 3.46
C LYS A 170 -16.83 -7.93 3.54
N GLU A 171 -16.59 -6.97 4.44
CA GLU A 171 -17.42 -5.75 4.58
C GLU A 171 -17.36 -4.86 3.32
N PHE A 172 -16.18 -4.70 2.72
CA PHE A 172 -16.04 -3.95 1.47
C PHE A 172 -16.55 -4.75 0.27
N GLN A 173 -16.41 -6.07 0.28
CA GLN A 173 -16.95 -6.92 -0.79
C GLN A 173 -18.47 -6.85 -0.90
N SER A 174 -19.19 -6.79 0.23
CA SER A 174 -20.65 -6.69 0.21
C SER A 174 -21.11 -5.34 -0.34
N LEU A 175 -20.46 -4.24 0.07
CA LEU A 175 -20.71 -2.90 -0.47
C LEU A 175 -20.41 -2.83 -1.97
N PHE A 176 -19.27 -3.38 -2.38
CA PHE A 176 -18.86 -3.39 -3.79
C PHE A 176 -19.83 -4.21 -4.64
N ARG A 177 -20.22 -5.40 -4.17
CA ARG A 177 -21.23 -6.23 -4.82
C ARG A 177 -22.56 -5.48 -4.95
N ASN A 178 -23.01 -4.81 -3.89
CA ASN A 178 -24.25 -4.03 -3.90
C ASN A 178 -24.19 -2.83 -4.86
N MET A 179 -23.05 -2.13 -4.93
CA MET A 179 -22.85 -1.08 -5.93
C MET A 179 -22.86 -1.65 -7.34
N TRP A 180 -22.17 -2.76 -7.58
CA TRP A 180 -22.09 -3.40 -8.88
C TRP A 180 -23.46 -3.87 -9.37
N THR A 181 -24.25 -4.50 -8.50
CA THR A 181 -25.63 -4.91 -8.80
C THR A 181 -26.50 -3.69 -9.12
N LYS A 182 -26.38 -2.58 -8.38
CA LYS A 182 -27.12 -1.34 -8.69
C LYS A 182 -26.73 -0.74 -10.03
N THR A 183 -25.45 -0.77 -10.39
CA THR A 183 -24.95 -0.25 -11.66
C THR A 183 -25.43 -1.10 -12.85
N ILE A 184 -25.39 -2.43 -12.72
CA ILE A 184 -25.91 -3.36 -13.74
C ILE A 184 -27.42 -3.11 -13.95
N VAL A 185 -28.20 -3.07 -12.85
CA VAL A 185 -29.64 -2.79 -12.92
C VAL A 185 -29.93 -1.43 -13.58
N ARG A 186 -29.09 -0.41 -13.32
CA ARG A 186 -29.24 0.91 -13.94
C ARG A 186 -28.90 0.91 -15.44
N GLN A 187 -27.90 0.13 -15.84
CA GLN A 187 -27.58 -0.06 -17.27
C GLN A 187 -28.70 -0.80 -18.00
N ASP A 188 -29.27 -1.86 -17.41
CA ASP A 188 -30.39 -2.59 -18.00
C ASP A 188 -31.63 -1.68 -18.19
N ILE A 189 -31.97 -0.85 -17.19
CA ILE A 189 -33.09 0.11 -17.29
C ILE A 189 -32.83 1.15 -18.40
N SER A 190 -31.60 1.65 -18.52
CA SER A 190 -31.26 2.62 -19.56
C SER A 190 -31.32 2.04 -20.98
N VAL A 191 -30.91 0.79 -21.15
CA VAL A 191 -31.01 0.07 -22.44
C VAL A 191 -32.48 -0.23 -22.77
N PHE A 192 -33.29 -0.58 -21.77
CA PHE A 192 -34.71 -0.86 -21.95
C PHE A 192 -35.50 0.39 -22.40
N HIS A 193 -35.26 1.55 -21.76
CA HIS A 193 -35.86 2.82 -22.18
C HIS A 193 -35.47 3.22 -23.61
N LEU A 194 -34.20 3.05 -23.98
CA LEU A 194 -33.72 3.34 -25.33
C LEU A 194 -34.42 2.46 -26.39
N SER A 195 -34.69 1.20 -26.05
CA SER A 195 -35.36 0.26 -26.96
C SER A 195 -36.86 0.54 -27.12
N THR A 196 -37.54 1.07 -26.09
CA THR A 196 -38.96 1.44 -26.19
C THR A 196 -39.17 2.71 -27.02
N ASP A 197 -38.28 3.71 -26.91
CA ASP A 197 -38.38 4.94 -27.69
C ASP A 197 -38.17 4.70 -29.20
N MET A 198 -37.27 3.78 -29.57
CA MET A 198 -37.10 3.41 -30.98
C MET A 198 -38.30 2.64 -31.56
N ARG A 199 -39.06 1.93 -30.72
CA ARG A 199 -40.22 1.14 -31.18
C ARG A 199 -41.49 1.98 -31.31
N SER A 200 -41.59 3.11 -30.62
CA SER A 200 -42.71 4.06 -30.76
C SER A 200 -42.55 5.06 -31.92
N SER A 201 -41.38 5.08 -32.57
CA SER A 201 -41.07 5.97 -33.70
C SER A 201 -41.14 5.27 -35.07
N SER A 202 -41.58 4.00 -35.11
CA SER A 202 -41.85 3.21 -36.32
C SER A 202 -43.35 2.91 -36.41
#